data_AF-A0A7X6VMD7-F1
#
_entry.id   AF-A0A7X6VMD7-F1
#
_cell.length_a   1.000
_cell.length_b   1.000
_cell.length_c   1.000
_cell.angle_alpha   90.00
_cell.angle_beta   90.00
_cell.angle_gamma   90.00
#
_symmetry.space_group_name_H-M   'P 1'
#
loop_
_entity.id
_entity.type
_entity.pdbx_description
1 polymer ?
#
loop_
_entity_poly.entity_id
_entity_poly.type
_entity_poly.pdbx_seq_one_letter_code
_entity_poly.pdbx_strand_id
1 'polypeptide(L)' 'IILSLRNKGYGILLTDHNVRDTLAITDRTYLIHQGKIVIEGSPHDVAESEIARKFYLGDRFSW' A
#
# COMPACT_ATOMS: atom_id res chain seq x y z
N ILE A 1 -13.40 10.54 -0.80
CA ILE A 1 -14.51 9.59 -1.09
C ILE A 1 -14.23 8.19 -0.54
N ILE A 2 -13.09 7.57 -0.89
CA ILE A 2 -12.75 6.19 -0.47
C ILE A 2 -12.87 5.97 1.05
N LEU A 3 -12.25 6.83 1.88
CA LEU A 3 -12.35 6.73 3.34
C LEU A 3 -13.80 6.84 3.87
N SER A 4 -14.65 7.65 3.23
CA SER A 4 -16.06 7.77 3.60
C SER A 4 -16.83 6.47 3.30
N LEU A 5 -16.52 5.79 2.19
CA LEU A 5 -17.11 4.50 1.87
C LEU A 5 -16.63 3.41 2.85
N ARG A 6 -15.34 3.39 3.19
CA ARG A 6 -14.81 2.51 4.24
C ARG A 6 -15.56 2.71 5.56
N ASN A 7 -15.74 3.96 5.99
CA ASN A 7 -16.45 4.29 7.24
C ASN A 7 -17.95 3.92 7.22
N LYS A 8 -18.54 3.70 6.04
CA LYS A 8 -19.90 3.17 5.89
C LYS A 8 -19.98 1.64 5.93
N GLY A 9 -18.84 0.95 6.10
CA GLY A 9 -18.75 -0.51 6.18
C GLY A 9 -18.55 -1.20 4.83
N TYR A 10 -18.25 -0.46 3.76
CA TYR A 10 -17.93 -1.08 2.47
C TYR A 10 -16.50 -1.62 2.46
N GLY A 11 -16.35 -2.89 2.04
CA GLY A 11 -15.05 -3.44 1.67
C GLY A 11 -14.62 -2.87 0.31
N ILE A 12 -13.38 -2.38 0.24
CA ILE A 12 -12.85 -1.71 -0.95
C ILE A 12 -11.55 -2.41 -1.34
N LEU A 13 -11.49 -2.89 -2.58
CA LEU A 13 -10.26 -3.32 -3.23
C LEU A 13 -9.92 -2.27 -4.28
N LEU A 14 -8.70 -1.75 -4.24
CA LEU A 14 -8.21 -0.78 -5.21
C LEU A 14 -6.79 -1.15 -5.62
N THR A 15 -6.38 -0.65 -6.79
CA THR A 15 -5.04 -0.77 -7.32
C THR A 15 -4.64 0.58 -7.92
N ASP A 16 -3.41 0.98 -7.71
CA ASP A 16 -2.86 2.23 -8.21
C ASP A 16 -1.35 2.06 -8.46
N HIS A 17 -0.80 2.89 -9.35
CA HIS A 17 0.64 2.96 -9.57
C HIS A 17 1.35 3.87 -8.55
N ASN A 18 0.61 4.76 -7.88
CA ASN A 18 1.11 5.59 -6.78
C ASN A 18 0.99 4.85 -5.45
N VAL A 19 2.04 4.12 -5.11
CA VAL A 19 2.12 3.32 -3.87
C VAL A 19 2.02 4.21 -2.63
N ARG A 20 2.55 5.44 -2.65
CA ARG A 20 2.58 6.34 -1.47
C ARG A 20 1.17 6.73 -1.03
N ASP A 21 0.38 7.24 -1.97
CA ASP A 21 -0.99 7.68 -1.69
C ASP A 21 -1.89 6.49 -1.35
N THR A 22 -1.63 5.33 -1.98
CA THR A 22 -2.34 4.08 -1.69
C THR A 22 -2.12 3.64 -0.25
N LEU A 23 -0.87 3.57 0.20
CA LEU A 23 -0.52 3.20 1.57
C LEU A 23 -1.22 4.10 2.60
N ALA A 24 -1.34 5.40 2.31
CA ALA A 24 -1.95 6.36 3.23
C ALA A 24 -3.46 6.14 3.47
N ILE A 25 -4.16 5.44 2.58
CA ILE A 25 -5.63 5.27 2.65
C ILE A 25 -6.09 3.82 2.84
N THR A 26 -5.20 2.85 2.67
CA THR A 26 -5.52 1.42 2.83
C THR A 26 -5.30 0.94 4.26
N ASP A 27 -6.11 -0.02 4.72
CA ASP A 27 -5.88 -0.71 6.00
C ASP A 27 -4.91 -1.90 5.86
N ARG A 28 -4.88 -2.51 4.67
CA ARG A 28 -3.97 -3.59 4.28
C ARG A 28 -3.50 -3.37 2.85
N THR A 29 -2.24 -3.65 2.60
CA THR A 29 -1.62 -3.45 1.29
C THR A 29 -0.94 -4.72 0.83
N TYR A 30 -1.02 -4.96 -0.48
CA TYR A 30 -0.31 -6.02 -1.17
C TYR A 30 0.53 -5.41 -2.27
N LEU A 31 1.78 -5.84 -2.35
CA LEU A 31 2.68 -5.43 -3.40
C LEU A 31 2.96 -6.63 -4.31
N ILE A 32 2.62 -6.48 -5.58
CA ILE A 32 2.74 -7.53 -6.59
C ILE A 32 3.85 -7.15 -7.57
N HIS A 33 4.80 -8.06 -7.75
CA HIS A 33 5.87 -7.95 -8.74
C HIS A 33 5.98 -9.26 -9.50
N GLN A 34 6.05 -9.20 -10.84
CA GLN A 34 6.20 -10.37 -11.70
C GLN A 34 5.20 -11.51 -11.38
N GLY A 35 3.95 -11.14 -11.13
CA GLY A 35 2.87 -12.11 -10.84
C GLY A 35 2.94 -12.75 -9.45
N LYS A 36 3.82 -12.30 -8.56
CA LYS A 36 3.94 -12.80 -7.19
C LYS A 36 3.69 -11.69 -6.17
N ILE A 37 3.05 -12.05 -5.06
CA ILE A 37 3.00 -11.19 -3.88
C ILE A 37 4.41 -11.16 -3.29
N VAL A 38 5.00 -9.98 -3.26
CA VAL A 38 6.34 -9.79 -2.70
C VAL A 38 6.25 -9.35 -1.24
N ILE A 39 5.24 -8.54 -0.92
CA ILE A 39 5.01 -8.00 0.42
C ILE A 39 3.49 -7.95 0.65
N GLU A 40 3.08 -8.27 1.86
CA GLU A 40 1.74 -8.03 2.36
C GLU A 40 1.82 -7.53 3.80
N GLY A 41 0.90 -6.66 4.21
CA GLY A 41 0.86 -6.17 5.58
C GLY A 41 0.02 -4.92 5.77
N SER A 42 0.13 -4.32 6.95
CA SER A 42 -0.36 -2.96 7.15
C SER A 42 0.49 -1.97 6.34
N PRO A 43 -0.01 -0.75 6.08
CA PRO A 43 0.78 0.26 5.40
C PRO A 43 2.15 0.51 6.04
N HIS A 44 2.21 0.48 7.38
CA HIS A 44 3.42 0.63 8.17
C HIS A 44 4.45 -0.46 7.84
N ASP A 45 4.03 -1.72 7.92
CA ASP A 45 4.88 -2.88 7.62
C ASP A 45 5.42 -2.82 6.18
N VAL A 46 4.57 -2.42 5.23
CA VAL A 46 4.97 -2.30 3.83
C VAL A 46 5.98 -1.17 3.64
N ALA A 47 5.82 -0.02 4.30
CA ALA A 47 6.76 1.09 4.15
C ALA A 47 8.14 0.84 4.78
N GLU A 48 8.18 0.10 5.88
CA GLU A 48 9.42 -0.29 6.54
C GLU A 48 10.15 -1.42 5.80
N SER A 49 9.47 -2.12 4.90
CA SER A 49 10.09 -3.17 4.09
C SER A 49 11.18 -2.60 3.17
N GLU A 50 12.41 -3.11 3.34
CA GLU A 50 13.54 -2.79 2.44
C GLU A 50 13.21 -3.07 0.98
N ILE A 51 12.42 -4.11 0.71
CA ILE A 51 12.01 -4.49 -0.65
C ILE A 51 11.06 -3.42 -1.23
N ALA A 52 10.08 -2.94 -0.46
CA ALA A 52 9.20 -1.87 -0.92
C ALA A 52 9.97 -0.58 -1.14
N ARG A 53 10.91 -0.23 -0.24
CA ARG A 53 11.77 0.95 -0.39
C ARG A 53 12.63 0.88 -1.64
N LYS A 54 13.25 -0.27 -1.91
CA LYS A 54 14.12 -0.48 -3.07
C LYS A 54 13.38 -0.42 -4.40
N PHE A 55 12.19 -1.05 -4.49
CA PHE A 55 11.53 -1.23 -5.79
C PHE A 55 10.39 -0.24 -6.07
N TYR A 56 9.80 0.40 -5.06
CA TYR A 56 8.55 1.16 -5.23
C TYR A 56 8.50 2.52 -4.52
N LEU A 57 9.00 2.64 -3.28
CA LEU A 57 8.89 3.87 -2.48
C LEU A 57 10.07 4.82 -2.69
N GLY A 58 11.25 4.27 -2.97
CA GLY A 58 12.52 4.99 -3.05
C GLY A 58 13.10 5.34 -1.67
N ASP A 59 14.40 5.63 -1.62
CA ASP A 59 15.15 5.84 -0.36
C ASP A 59 14.70 7.09 0.43
N ARG A 60 14.02 8.02 -0.23
CA ARG A 60 13.51 9.28 0.34
C ARG A 60 12.08 9.18 0.88
N PHE A 61 11.49 7.99 0.89
CA PHE A 61 10.17 7.82 1.50
C PHE A 61 10.25 7.96 3.03
N SER A 62 9.48 8.91 3.54
CA SER A 62 9.20 9.12 4.96
C SER A 62 7.69 9.26 5.15
N TRP A 63 7.23 8.84 6.33
CA TRP A 63 5.83 9.01 6.77
C TRP A 63 5.47 10.47 7.03
#